data_AF-A0A1S4D1L5-F1
#
_entry.id   AF-A0A1S4D1L5-F1
#
_cell.length_a   1.000
_cell.length_b   1.000
_cell.length_c   1.000
_cell.angle_alpha   90.00
_cell.angle_beta   90.00
_cell.angle_gamma   90.00
#
_symmetry.space_group_name_H-M   'P 1'
#
loop_
_entity.id
_entity.type
_entity.pdbx_description
1 polymer ?
#
loop_
_entity_poly.entity_id
_entity_poly.type
_entity_poly.pdbx_seq_one_letter_code
_entity_poly.pdbx_strand_id
1 'polypeptide(L)'
;MCYYVSEVLDAGRDGPLFMVSLEHCPNEVFVHLSAVRCWDMVRERVNQEITKQHKLGKLKLPPLQPPGSLDGMEMFGFSSPAIIQVIQAMDQNQVCSEYWKSRPMMLRAPSASVDSLRLNIKSEISNDPTGADTVLSGLIKKANSEELHALYTLLKTNNLTPNQGLMTRLLNEEIDKRGR
;
A
#
# COMPACT_ATOMS: atom_id res chain seq x y z
N MET A 1 1.66 26.90 17.30
CA MET A 1 0.69 25.91 16.79
C MET A 1 1.20 24.55 17.26
N CYS A 2 0.34 23.65 17.69
CA CYS A 2 0.75 22.31 18.11
C CYS A 2 0.26 21.31 17.06
N TYR A 3 1.09 20.35 16.69
CA TYR A 3 0.76 19.34 15.71
C TYR A 3 0.70 17.97 16.36
N TYR A 4 -0.21 17.14 15.87
CA TYR A 4 -0.25 15.74 16.22
C TYR A 4 0.36 14.93 15.09
N VAL A 5 1.12 13.90 15.43
CA VAL A 5 1.64 12.92 14.48
C VAL A 5 0.82 11.65 14.65
N SER A 6 0.20 11.19 13.56
CA SER A 6 -0.55 9.92 13.51
C SER A 6 0.29 8.87 12.79
N GLU A 7 0.55 7.76 13.45
CA GLU A 7 1.43 6.69 12.98
C GLU A 7 0.73 5.34 13.07
N VAL A 8 0.99 4.47 12.09
CA VAL A 8 0.57 3.07 12.11
C VAL A 8 1.81 2.23 12.39
N LEU A 9 1.78 1.47 13.47
CA LEU A 9 2.87 0.62 13.93
C LEU A 9 2.54 -0.85 13.65
N ASP A 10 3.56 -1.62 13.28
CA ASP A 10 3.45 -3.07 13.13
C ASP A 10 3.53 -3.74 14.52
N ALA A 11 2.43 -4.35 14.97
CA ALA A 11 2.38 -5.15 16.19
C ALA A 11 2.38 -6.66 15.92
N GLY A 12 2.78 -7.07 14.71
CA GLY A 12 2.87 -8.46 14.30
C GLY A 12 1.51 -9.15 14.30
N ARG A 13 1.35 -10.16 15.17
CA ARG A 13 0.15 -11.02 15.19
C ARG A 13 -1.11 -10.30 15.66
N ASP A 14 -0.96 -9.22 16.42
CA ASP A 14 -2.08 -8.43 16.94
C ASP A 14 -2.63 -7.44 15.89
N GLY A 15 -1.99 -7.36 14.72
CA GLY A 15 -2.37 -6.45 13.64
C GLY A 15 -1.76 -5.06 13.77
N PRO A 16 -2.32 -4.04 13.09
CA PRO A 16 -1.81 -2.68 13.19
C PRO A 16 -2.16 -2.03 14.53
N LEU A 17 -1.20 -1.33 15.12
CA LEU A 17 -1.44 -0.39 16.20
C LEU A 17 -1.49 1.04 15.65
N PHE A 18 -2.47 1.80 16.08
CA PHE A 18 -2.61 3.21 15.75
C PHE A 18 -2.09 4.03 16.91
N MET A 19 -1.15 4.91 16.63
CA MET A 19 -0.53 5.79 17.60
C MET A 19 -0.74 7.25 17.19
N VAL A 20 -1.08 8.09 18.17
CA VAL A 20 -1.09 9.55 18.01
C VAL A 20 -0.19 10.15 19.07
N SER A 21 0.78 10.97 18.67
CA SER A 21 1.66 11.69 19.58
C SER A 21 1.55 13.20 19.37
N LEU A 22 1.70 13.99 20.44
CA LEU A 22 1.78 15.44 20.35
C LEU A 22 3.23 15.87 20.07
N GLU A 23 3.45 16.62 19.01
CA GLU A 23 4.78 17.07 18.63
C GLU A 23 5.44 17.88 19.77
N HIS A 24 6.72 17.58 20.03
CA HIS A 24 7.52 18.16 21.11
C HIS A 24 7.02 17.86 22.55
N CYS A 25 6.07 16.94 22.71
CA CYS A 25 5.52 16.51 24.01
C CYS A 25 5.53 14.99 24.12
N PRO A 26 6.69 14.36 24.41
CA PRO A 26 6.86 12.89 24.35
C PRO A 26 5.98 12.12 25.36
N ASN A 27 5.41 12.80 26.35
CA ASN A 27 4.53 12.18 27.36
C ASN A 27 3.06 12.11 26.92
N GLU A 28 2.66 12.81 25.85
CA GLU A 28 1.28 12.83 25.36
C GLU A 28 1.19 11.92 24.13
N VAL A 29 1.03 10.62 24.41
CA VAL A 29 0.93 9.56 23.40
C VAL A 29 -0.32 8.73 23.66
N PHE A 30 -1.04 8.42 22.60
CA PHE A 30 -2.28 7.64 22.60
C PHE A 30 -2.09 6.46 21.66
N VAL A 31 -2.41 5.25 22.11
CA VAL A 31 -2.23 4.03 21.33
C VAL A 31 -3.48 3.17 21.43
N HIS A 32 -3.99 2.69 20.29
CA HIS A 32 -5.13 1.80 20.24
C HIS A 32 -5.12 0.92 18.98
N LEU A 33 -5.79 -0.23 19.02
CA LEU A 33 -6.02 -1.11 17.85
C LEU A 33 -7.00 -0.53 16.80
N SER A 34 -7.50 0.70 17.00
CA SER A 34 -8.49 1.34 16.13
C SER A 34 -8.15 2.82 15.97
N ALA A 35 -8.02 3.27 14.72
CA ALA A 35 -7.75 4.67 14.38
C ALA A 35 -8.79 5.63 15.01
N VAL A 36 -10.08 5.25 14.93
CA VAL A 36 -11.18 6.02 15.52
C VAL A 36 -11.03 6.14 17.04
N ARG A 37 -10.79 5.02 17.72
CA ARG A 37 -10.60 5.03 19.17
C ARG A 37 -9.34 5.78 19.60
N CYS A 38 -8.28 5.74 18.79
CA CYS A 38 -7.06 6.48 19.08
C CYS A 38 -7.33 8.00 19.12
N TRP A 39 -8.09 8.54 18.17
CA TRP A 39 -8.48 9.96 18.18
C TRP A 39 -9.59 10.29 19.20
N ASP A 40 -10.43 9.33 19.58
CA ASP A 40 -11.33 9.48 20.73
C ASP A 40 -10.55 9.77 22.02
N MET A 41 -9.44 9.06 22.26
CA MET A 41 -8.59 9.29 23.44
C MET A 41 -7.98 10.70 23.44
N VAL A 42 -7.55 11.19 22.27
CA VAL A 42 -7.04 12.57 22.12
C VAL A 42 -8.15 13.57 22.49
N ARG A 43 -9.35 13.41 21.95
CA ARG A 43 -10.53 14.24 22.27
C ARG A 43 -10.82 14.23 23.78
N GLU A 44 -10.78 13.06 24.41
CA GLU A 44 -11.01 12.91 25.85
C GLU A 44 -9.96 13.64 26.67
N ARG A 45 -8.68 13.50 26.32
CA ARG A 45 -7.58 14.23 26.97
C ARG A 45 -7.73 15.74 26.84
N VAL A 46 -8.13 16.23 25.66
CA VAL A 46 -8.41 17.66 25.42
C VAL A 46 -9.56 18.14 26.32
N ASN A 47 -10.66 17.39 26.39
CA ASN A 47 -11.79 17.73 27.25
C ASN A 47 -11.44 17.72 28.74
N GLN A 48 -10.59 16.78 29.17
CA GLN A 48 -10.05 16.76 30.52
C GLN A 48 -9.22 18.02 30.80
N GLU A 49 -8.39 18.46 29.86
CA GLU A 49 -7.60 19.69 30.03
C GLU A 49 -8.50 20.93 30.06
N ILE A 50 -9.49 21.04 29.18
CA ILE A 50 -10.46 22.15 29.18
C ILE A 50 -11.17 22.22 30.54
N THR A 51 -11.66 21.07 31.04
CA THR A 51 -12.35 20.99 32.32
C THR A 51 -11.45 21.38 33.48
N LYS A 52 -10.19 20.93 33.46
CA LYS A 52 -9.17 21.28 34.47
C LYS A 52 -8.89 22.77 34.48
N GLN A 53 -8.67 23.39 33.31
CA GLN A 53 -8.42 24.82 33.19
C GLN A 53 -9.64 25.65 33.61
N HIS A 54 -10.85 25.18 33.30
CA HIS A 54 -12.09 25.83 33.73
C HIS A 54 -12.22 25.81 35.26
N LYS A 55 -11.92 24.67 35.91
CA LYS A 55 -11.90 24.56 37.38
C LYS A 55 -10.86 25.48 38.03
N LEU A 56 -9.79 25.82 37.32
CA LEU A 56 -8.77 26.79 37.76
C LEU A 56 -9.17 28.26 37.50
N GLY A 57 -10.40 28.51 37.04
CA GLY A 57 -10.93 29.86 36.82
C GLY A 57 -10.44 30.52 35.53
N LYS A 58 -9.79 29.78 34.62
CA LYS A 58 -9.34 30.33 33.35
C LYS A 58 -10.55 30.61 32.45
N LEU A 59 -10.71 31.87 32.05
CA LEU A 59 -11.78 32.33 31.18
C LEU A 59 -11.40 32.14 29.69
N LYS A 60 -12.40 32.17 28.80
CA LYS A 60 -12.22 32.07 27.33
C LYS A 60 -11.61 30.76 26.83
N LEU A 61 -12.02 29.64 27.43
CA LEU A 61 -11.64 28.30 26.96
C LEU A 61 -12.55 27.85 25.80
N PRO A 62 -12.05 27.01 24.88
CA PRO A 62 -12.90 26.36 23.88
C PRO A 62 -13.94 25.45 24.55
N PRO A 63 -15.09 25.18 23.89
CA PRO A 63 -16.09 24.25 24.40
C PRO A 63 -15.56 22.81 24.40
N LEU A 64 -16.18 21.97 25.25
CA LEU A 64 -15.93 20.53 25.24
C LEU A 64 -16.32 19.94 23.88
N GLN A 65 -15.47 19.05 23.37
CA GLN A 65 -15.64 18.36 22.11
C GLN A 65 -16.51 17.11 22.32
N PRO A 66 -17.73 17.04 21.78
CA PRO A 66 -18.62 15.90 22.00
C PRO A 66 -18.10 14.63 21.31
N PRO A 67 -18.51 13.42 21.75
CA PRO A 67 -18.23 12.19 21.01
C PRO A 67 -18.66 12.31 19.53
N GLY A 68 -17.82 11.83 18.61
CA GLY A 68 -18.09 11.93 17.16
C GLY A 68 -17.81 13.30 16.53
N SER A 69 -17.31 14.29 17.28
CA SER A 69 -16.87 15.58 16.72
C SER A 69 -15.62 15.49 15.83
N LEU A 70 -14.86 14.39 15.96
CA LEU A 70 -13.69 14.09 15.13
C LEU A 70 -13.90 12.73 14.44
N ASP A 71 -13.57 12.67 13.16
CA ASP A 71 -13.46 11.40 12.44
C ASP A 71 -12.01 10.91 12.49
N GLY A 72 -11.73 9.88 13.29
CA GLY A 72 -10.38 9.35 13.41
C GLY A 72 -9.84 8.77 12.10
N MET A 73 -10.68 8.34 11.16
CA MET A 73 -10.21 7.90 9.83
C MET A 73 -9.69 9.08 9.02
N GLU A 74 -10.41 10.20 9.07
CA GLU A 74 -9.98 11.46 8.45
C GLU A 74 -8.70 12.00 9.10
N MET A 75 -8.63 11.97 10.43
CA MET A 75 -7.48 12.50 11.17
C MET A 75 -6.18 11.69 10.95
N PHE A 76 -6.29 10.38 10.66
CA PHE A 76 -5.17 9.56 10.19
C PHE A 76 -4.84 9.77 8.70
N GLY A 77 -5.66 10.53 7.97
CA GLY A 77 -5.50 10.76 6.53
C GLY A 77 -6.07 9.65 5.65
N PHE A 78 -6.74 8.64 6.22
CA PHE A 78 -7.30 7.52 5.45
C PHE A 78 -8.52 7.89 4.61
N SER A 79 -9.08 9.07 4.83
CA SER A 79 -10.12 9.66 3.96
C SER A 79 -9.55 10.49 2.81
N SER A 80 -8.24 10.75 2.78
CA SER A 80 -7.60 11.56 1.73
C SER A 80 -7.40 10.73 0.45
N PRO A 81 -7.99 11.14 -0.69
CA PRO A 81 -7.84 10.39 -1.94
C PRO A 81 -6.38 10.23 -2.39
N ALA A 82 -5.53 11.24 -2.12
CA ALA A 82 -4.11 11.18 -2.48
C ALA A 82 -3.37 10.12 -1.66
N ILE A 83 -3.62 10.06 -0.35
CA ILE A 83 -3.02 9.05 0.53
C ILE A 83 -3.52 7.66 0.16
N ILE A 84 -4.83 7.51 -0.09
CA ILE A 84 -5.42 6.24 -0.53
C ILE A 84 -4.75 5.75 -1.82
N GLN A 85 -4.58 6.61 -2.82
CA GLN A 85 -3.95 6.25 -4.09
C GLN A 85 -2.51 5.80 -3.92
N VAL A 86 -1.73 6.49 -3.08
CA VAL A 86 -0.34 6.09 -2.79
C VAL A 86 -0.31 4.72 -2.12
N ILE A 87 -1.14 4.48 -1.09
CA ILE A 87 -1.23 3.18 -0.41
C ILE A 87 -1.65 2.08 -1.39
N GLN A 88 -2.64 2.35 -2.24
CA GLN A 88 -3.08 1.40 -3.27
C GLN A 88 -1.96 1.07 -4.27
N ALA A 89 -1.19 2.07 -4.71
CA ALA A 89 -0.07 1.87 -5.62
C ALA A 89 1.08 1.08 -4.98
N MET A 90 1.16 1.01 -3.64
CA MET A 90 2.10 0.16 -2.92
C MET A 90 1.67 -1.32 -2.93
N ASP A 91 0.37 -1.63 -2.99
CA ASP A 91 -0.16 -3.01 -3.09
C ASP A 91 -0.35 -3.44 -4.56
N GLN A 92 0.74 -3.43 -5.34
CA GLN A 92 0.71 -3.68 -6.79
C GLN A 92 0.12 -5.04 -7.16
N ASN A 93 0.37 -6.06 -6.33
CA ASN A 93 -0.11 -7.42 -6.55
C ASN A 93 -1.50 -7.67 -5.94
N GLN A 94 -2.13 -6.63 -5.37
CA GLN A 94 -3.46 -6.69 -4.77
C GLN A 94 -3.58 -7.79 -3.70
N VAL A 95 -2.56 -7.93 -2.87
CA VAL A 95 -2.46 -8.97 -1.83
C VAL A 95 -3.56 -8.77 -0.78
N CYS A 96 -4.00 -7.53 -0.54
CA CYS A 96 -5.13 -7.23 0.34
C CYS A 96 -6.48 -7.55 -0.33
N SER A 97 -6.76 -8.83 -0.57
CA SER A 97 -7.90 -9.29 -1.39
C SER A 97 -9.26 -8.74 -0.95
N GLU A 98 -9.51 -8.66 0.36
CA GLU A 98 -10.79 -8.19 0.88
C GLU A 98 -11.00 -6.70 0.61
N TYR A 99 -9.93 -5.91 0.70
CA TYR A 99 -9.97 -4.49 0.35
C TYR A 99 -10.36 -4.30 -1.13
N TRP A 100 -9.68 -5.01 -2.04
CA TRP A 100 -9.92 -4.87 -3.48
C TRP A 100 -11.28 -5.42 -3.92
N LYS A 101 -11.78 -6.48 -3.29
CA LYS A 101 -13.17 -6.98 -3.50
C LYS A 101 -14.23 -6.00 -3.01
N SER A 102 -13.96 -5.25 -1.94
CA SER A 102 -14.92 -4.30 -1.35
C SER A 102 -15.08 -3.03 -2.18
N ARG A 103 -14.10 -2.72 -3.04
CA ARG A 103 -14.19 -1.59 -3.96
C ARG A 103 -15.19 -1.96 -5.06
N PRO A 104 -16.17 -1.09 -5.37
CA PRO A 104 -16.92 -1.22 -6.61
C PRO A 104 -15.91 -1.41 -7.74
N MET A 105 -16.21 -2.26 -8.73
CA MET A 105 -15.41 -2.39 -9.95
C MET A 105 -15.42 -1.04 -10.71
N MET A 106 -14.74 -0.03 -10.19
CA MET A 106 -14.58 1.28 -10.76
C MET A 106 -13.09 1.56 -10.80
N LEU A 107 -12.64 1.68 -12.05
CA LEU A 107 -11.29 2.02 -12.49
C LEU A 107 -10.31 0.85 -12.58
N ARG A 108 -10.68 -0.16 -13.38
CA ARG A 108 -9.73 -0.60 -14.42
C ARG A 108 -9.65 0.51 -15.49
N ALA A 109 -9.05 1.63 -15.13
CA ALA A 109 -8.56 2.59 -16.11
C ALA A 109 -7.12 2.17 -16.44
N PRO A 110 -6.74 2.03 -17.72
CA PRO A 110 -5.35 1.83 -18.08
C PRO A 110 -4.55 3.03 -17.57
N SER A 111 -3.35 2.73 -17.06
CA SER A 111 -2.27 3.66 -16.76
C SER A 111 -2.36 5.00 -17.50
N ALA A 112 -2.93 6.01 -16.83
CA ALA A 112 -2.76 7.40 -17.21
C ALA A 112 -1.74 8.03 -16.24
N SER A 113 -0.48 7.86 -16.60
CA SER A 113 0.59 8.86 -16.52
C SER A 113 0.70 9.71 -15.24
N VAL A 114 1.57 9.29 -14.33
CA VAL A 114 2.47 10.23 -13.65
C VAL A 114 3.58 10.55 -14.65
N ASP A 115 3.33 11.50 -15.55
CA ASP A 115 4.38 12.19 -16.32
C ASP A 115 3.79 13.45 -16.97
N SER A 116 3.39 14.40 -16.14
CA SER A 116 3.49 15.82 -16.50
C SER A 116 4.77 16.35 -15.88
N LEU A 117 5.90 16.03 -16.51
CA LEU A 117 7.12 16.83 -16.65
C LEU A 117 8.23 15.97 -17.27
N ARG A 118 8.21 15.76 -18.60
CA ARG A 118 9.37 15.95 -19.49
C ARG A 118 9.14 15.45 -20.92
N LEU A 119 9.02 16.43 -21.82
CA LEU A 119 9.68 16.51 -23.12
C LEU A 119 9.78 15.22 -23.98
N ASN A 120 8.77 15.06 -24.84
CA ASN A 120 8.90 14.90 -26.28
C ASN A 120 10.16 14.15 -26.81
N ILE A 121 10.11 12.82 -26.88
CA ILE A 121 10.78 12.08 -27.96
C ILE A 121 9.82 11.01 -28.48
N LYS A 122 9.40 11.22 -29.73
CA LYS A 122 8.62 10.33 -30.58
C LYS A 122 9.38 9.02 -30.81
N SER A 123 8.79 7.88 -30.48
CA SER A 123 9.09 6.62 -31.15
C SER A 123 7.83 5.76 -31.19
N GLU A 124 7.18 5.82 -32.35
CA GLU A 124 6.32 4.76 -32.84
C GLU A 124 7.07 3.42 -32.72
N ILE A 125 6.44 2.41 -32.13
CA ILE A 125 6.37 1.02 -32.62
C ILE A 125 5.19 0.41 -31.87
N SER A 126 4.07 0.36 -32.59
CA SER A 126 3.00 -0.62 -32.38
C SER A 126 3.58 -2.02 -32.47
N ASN A 127 3.33 -2.88 -31.48
CA ASN A 127 3.21 -4.34 -31.68
C ASN A 127 2.42 -4.94 -30.52
N ASP A 128 1.21 -5.38 -30.85
CA ASP A 128 0.37 -6.29 -30.07
C ASP A 128 1.05 -7.68 -29.92
N PRO A 129 0.97 -8.33 -28.75
CA PRO A 129 0.90 -9.78 -28.76
C PRO A 129 -0.10 -10.33 -27.71
N THR A 130 -1.40 -10.19 -27.95
CA THR A 130 -2.49 -10.71 -27.09
C THR A 130 -2.62 -12.25 -27.10
N GLY A 131 -1.57 -13.01 -27.44
CA GLY A 131 -1.57 -14.48 -27.48
C GLY A 131 -0.50 -15.13 -26.60
N ALA A 132 0.74 -14.62 -26.68
CA ALA A 132 1.90 -15.22 -26.00
C ALA A 132 1.79 -15.14 -24.47
N ASP A 133 1.22 -14.04 -23.95
CA ASP A 133 1.10 -13.80 -22.51
C ASP A 133 0.15 -14.78 -21.81
N THR A 134 -0.89 -15.24 -22.50
CA THR A 134 -1.84 -16.20 -21.93
C THR A 134 -1.24 -17.60 -21.82
N VAL A 135 -0.47 -18.02 -22.83
CA VAL A 135 0.24 -19.31 -22.83
C VAL A 135 1.35 -19.30 -21.79
N LEU A 136 2.13 -18.22 -21.71
CA LEU A 136 3.18 -18.06 -20.71
C LEU A 136 2.60 -18.07 -19.28
N SER A 137 1.47 -17.39 -19.06
CA SER A 137 0.76 -17.41 -17.78
C SER A 137 0.29 -18.82 -17.40
N GLY A 138 -0.18 -19.61 -18.38
CA GLY A 138 -0.56 -21.01 -18.18
C GLY A 138 0.62 -21.91 -17.79
N LEU A 139 1.80 -21.67 -18.35
CA LEU A 139 3.03 -22.41 -18.02
C LEU A 139 3.52 -22.10 -16.59
N ILE A 140 3.55 -20.82 -16.22
CA ILE A 140 3.97 -20.38 -14.88
C ILE A 140 3.06 -20.97 -13.79
N LYS A 141 1.75 -21.08 -14.05
CA LYS A 141 0.78 -21.68 -13.11
C LYS A 141 0.93 -23.19 -12.93
N LYS A 142 1.55 -23.88 -13.89
CA LYS A 142 1.77 -25.35 -13.83
C LYS A 142 3.11 -25.73 -13.21
N ALA A 143 4.07 -24.82 -13.18
CA ALA A 143 5.37 -25.04 -12.57
C ALA A 143 5.29 -25.01 -11.03
N ASN A 144 6.10 -25.83 -10.37
CA ASN A 144 6.20 -25.81 -8.91
C ASN A 144 7.14 -24.69 -8.42
N SER A 145 7.19 -24.46 -7.10
CA SER A 145 7.96 -23.35 -6.52
C SER A 145 9.47 -23.43 -6.78
N GLU A 146 10.04 -24.64 -6.86
CA GLU A 146 11.48 -24.85 -7.10
C GLU A 146 11.81 -24.57 -8.57
N GLU A 147 10.97 -25.03 -9.49
CA GLU A 147 11.05 -24.77 -10.93
C GLU A 147 10.90 -23.28 -11.26
N LEU A 148 9.96 -22.59 -10.59
CA LEU A 148 9.74 -21.15 -10.76
C LEU A 148 10.93 -20.34 -10.25
N HIS A 149 11.53 -20.74 -9.13
CA HIS A 149 12.72 -20.09 -8.59
C HIS A 149 13.94 -20.30 -9.50
N ALA A 150 14.10 -21.50 -10.07
CA ALA A 150 15.13 -21.80 -11.05
C ALA A 150 14.96 -20.96 -12.33
N LEU A 151 13.72 -20.84 -12.85
CA LEU A 151 13.40 -20.02 -14.01
C LEU A 151 13.66 -18.53 -13.76
N TYR A 152 13.24 -18.00 -12.61
CA TYR A 152 13.50 -16.62 -12.20
C TYR A 152 15.00 -16.33 -12.09
N THR A 153 15.76 -17.25 -11.49
CA THR A 153 17.21 -17.12 -11.35
C THR A 153 17.88 -17.12 -12.72
N LEU A 154 17.43 -17.95 -13.66
CA LEU A 154 17.90 -17.99 -15.05
C LEU A 154 17.62 -16.68 -15.81
N LEU A 155 16.39 -16.15 -15.71
CA LEU A 155 16.01 -14.90 -16.37
C LEU A 155 16.78 -13.69 -15.82
N LYS A 156 17.08 -13.70 -14.51
CA LYS A 156 17.86 -12.65 -13.85
C LYS A 156 19.35 -12.71 -14.21
N THR A 157 19.90 -13.89 -14.48
CA THR A 157 21.31 -14.08 -14.88
C THR A 157 21.57 -13.80 -16.37
N ASN A 158 20.54 -13.71 -17.20
CA ASN A 158 20.65 -13.40 -18.64
C ASN A 158 21.25 -12.03 -18.99
N ASN A 159 21.59 -11.20 -18.00
CA ASN A 159 22.33 -9.95 -18.22
C ASN A 159 23.85 -10.15 -18.38
N LEU A 160 24.40 -11.38 -18.26
CA LEU A 160 25.83 -11.67 -18.45
C LEU A 160 26.12 -13.08 -19.05
N THR A 161 25.83 -13.32 -20.35
CA THR A 161 26.41 -14.41 -21.19
C THR A 161 26.31 -15.87 -20.63
N PRO A 162 27.09 -16.85 -21.14
CA PRO A 162 26.80 -17.81 -22.22
C PRO A 162 25.68 -18.87 -21.94
N ASN A 163 24.87 -18.74 -20.88
CA ASN A 163 23.84 -19.72 -20.51
C ASN A 163 22.59 -19.71 -21.41
N GLN A 164 22.44 -18.70 -22.26
CA GLN A 164 21.31 -18.59 -23.20
C GLN A 164 21.28 -19.76 -24.19
N GLY A 165 22.44 -20.24 -24.65
CA GLY A 165 22.55 -21.36 -25.58
C GLY A 165 22.12 -22.71 -24.98
N LEU A 166 22.36 -22.89 -23.67
CA LEU A 166 21.99 -24.11 -22.95
C LEU A 166 20.48 -24.15 -22.67
N MET A 167 19.89 -22.99 -22.34
CA MET A 167 18.44 -22.82 -22.16
C MET A 167 17.68 -23.11 -23.47
N THR A 168 18.13 -22.54 -24.60
CA THR A 168 17.50 -22.80 -25.91
C THR A 168 17.64 -24.26 -26.33
N ARG A 169 18.75 -24.92 -25.98
CA ARG A 169 18.97 -26.34 -26.32
C ARG A 169 18.05 -27.26 -25.53
N LEU A 170 17.94 -27.06 -24.21
CA LEU A 170 17.06 -27.86 -23.35
C LEU A 170 15.58 -27.66 -23.70
N LEU A 171 15.18 -26.43 -24.05
CA LEU A 171 13.82 -26.15 -24.51
C LEU A 171 13.52 -26.87 -25.83
N ASN A 172 14.43 -26.81 -26.81
CA ASN A 172 14.25 -27.51 -28.09
C ASN A 172 14.22 -29.03 -27.90
N GLU A 173 15.09 -29.60 -27.05
CA GLU A 173 15.09 -31.03 -26.73
C GLU A 173 13.76 -31.50 -26.10
N GLU A 174 13.18 -30.71 -25.18
CA GLU A 174 11.90 -31.06 -24.54
C GLU A 174 10.68 -30.83 -25.48
N ILE A 175 10.76 -29.85 -26.38
CA ILE A 175 9.75 -29.64 -27.44
C ILE A 175 9.76 -30.84 -28.42
N ASP A 176 10.94 -31.26 -28.87
CA ASP A 176 11.09 -32.39 -29.80
C ASP A 176 10.63 -33.72 -29.18
N LYS A 177 10.83 -33.90 -27.87
CA LYS A 177 10.41 -35.10 -27.12
C LYS A 177 8.88 -35.21 -26.96
N ARG A 178 8.17 -34.07 -26.95
CA ARG A 178 6.70 -34.00 -26.80
C ARG A 178 5.96 -33.95 -28.14
N GLY A 179 6.68 -33.70 -29.23
CA GLY A 179 6.16 -33.67 -30.59
C GLY A 179 6.17 -35.00 -31.35
N ARG A 180 6.60 -36.10 -30.72
CA ARG A 180 6.52 -37.47 -31.27
C ARG A 180 5.48 -38.32 -30.57
#